data_AF-A0A3S5AA32-F1
#
_entry.id   AF-A0A3S5AA32-F1
#
_cell.length_a   1.000
_cell.length_b   1.000
_cell.length_c   1.000
_cell.angle_alpha   90.00
_cell.angle_beta   90.00
_cell.angle_gamma   90.00
#
_symmetry.space_group_name_H-M   'P 1'
#
loop_
_entity.id
_entity.type
_entity.pdbx_description
1 polymer ?
#
loop_
_entity_poly.entity_id
_entity_poly.type
_entity_poly.pdbx_seq_one_letter_code
_entity_poly.pdbx_strand_id
1 'polypeptide(L)' 'MANRFGEQIGQGAYGPVYRGGLTLAGTYENGQPTPVYLKALTNGTSANLQADFRREANVMAELRHPNVLSLLGVSMQQAP' A
#
# COMPACT_ATOMS: atom_id res chain seq x y z
N MET A 1 6.72 17.18 2.00
CA MET A 1 5.99 15.92 1.75
C MET A 1 6.98 14.78 1.96
N ALA A 2 6.88 14.05 3.06
CA ALA A 2 7.79 12.93 3.34
C ALA A 2 6.96 11.66 3.49
N ASN A 3 6.83 10.90 2.40
CA ASN A 3 6.40 9.51 2.44
C ASN A 3 7.51 8.71 3.12
N ARG A 4 7.50 8.65 4.45
CA ARG A 4 8.34 7.69 5.16
C ARG A 4 7.63 6.35 5.05
N PHE A 5 8.12 5.48 4.17
CA PHE A 5 7.96 4.04 4.38
C PHE A 5 8.44 3.78 5.81
N GLY A 6 7.55 3.33 6.70
CA GLY A 6 7.92 3.09 8.08
C GLY A 6 8.67 1.77 8.23
N GLU A 7 8.53 1.13 9.39
CA GLU A 7 9.20 -0.14 9.68
C GLU A 7 8.74 -1.25 8.72
N GLN A 8 9.69 -2.01 8.16
CA GLN A 8 9.37 -3.25 7.46
C GLN A 8 8.95 -4.29 8.49
N ILE A 9 7.73 -4.80 8.35
CA ILE A 9 7.15 -5.78 9.28
C ILE A 9 7.10 -7.19 8.70
N GLY A 10 7.41 -7.34 7.40
CA GLY A 10 7.35 -8.64 6.75
C GLY A 10 7.76 -8.62 5.27
N GLN A 11 7.69 -9.81 4.68
CA GLN A 11 7.99 -10.07 3.28
C GLN A 11 6.83 -10.87 2.67
N GLY A 12 6.18 -10.30 1.65
CA GLY A 12 5.16 -10.98 0.86
C GLY A 12 5.74 -11.58 -0.43
N ALA A 13 4.87 -12.22 -1.22
CA ALA A 13 5.25 -12.85 -2.49
C ALA A 13 5.82 -11.87 -3.55
N TYR A 14 5.49 -10.59 -3.44
CA TYR A 14 5.85 -9.56 -4.43
C TYR A 14 6.93 -8.59 -3.93
N GLY A 15 7.20 -8.58 -2.63
CA GLY A 15 8.10 -7.62 -2.00
C GLY A 15 7.78 -7.34 -0.53
N PRO A 16 8.45 -6.33 0.05
CA PRO A 16 8.34 -6.01 1.46
C PRO A 16 6.98 -5.43 1.84
N VAL A 17 6.60 -5.63 3.11
CA VAL A 17 5.44 -5.01 3.74
C VAL A 17 5.93 -4.08 4.85
N TYR A 18 5.50 -2.82 4.81
CA TYR A 18 5.84 -1.80 5.79
C TYR A 18 4.61 -1.39 6.60
N ARG A 19 4.81 -1.04 7.87
CA ARG A 19 3.84 -0.28 8.66
C ARG A 19 4.09 1.20 8.45
N GLY A 20 3.06 2.00 8.19
CA GLY A 20 3.19 3.43 7.91
C GLY A 20 1.98 4.26 8.36
N GLY A 21 2.00 5.54 8.04
CA GLY A 21 0.90 6.46 8.28
C GLY A 21 0.47 7.16 6.98
N LEU A 22 -0.82 7.16 6.68
CA LEU A 22 -1.42 7.86 5.54
C LEU A 22 -2.06 9.16 6.02
N THR A 23 -1.58 10.29 5.48
CA THR A 23 -2.21 11.61 5.67
C THR A 23 -3.05 11.93 4.44
N LEU A 24 -4.37 11.98 4.61
CA LEU A 24 -5.28 12.36 3.53
C LEU A 24 -5.42 13.88 3.48
N ALA A 25 -5.38 14.46 2.29
CA ALA A 25 -5.69 15.87 2.10
C ALA A 25 -7.17 16.11 2.43
N GLY A 26 -7.45 16.99 3.40
CA GLY A 26 -8.83 17.32 3.80
C GLY A 26 -9.21 16.91 5.22
N THR A 27 -8.48 15.99 5.87
CA THR A 27 -8.67 15.68 7.30
C THR A 27 -7.88 16.67 8.15
N TYR A 28 -8.33 17.93 8.17
CA TYR A 28 -7.71 19.04 8.90
C TYR A 28 -8.15 19.13 10.37
N GLU A 29 -9.01 18.23 10.84
CA GLU A 29 -9.36 18.16 12.26
C GLU A 29 -8.57 17.03 12.92
N ASN A 30 -7.48 17.43 13.58
CA ASN A 30 -6.57 16.68 14.46
C ASN A 30 -5.34 15.99 13.83
N GLY A 31 -5.19 15.99 12.50
CA GLY A 31 -3.90 15.79 11.81
C GLY A 31 -3.14 14.47 12.06
N GLN A 32 -3.76 13.47 12.70
CA GLN A 32 -3.11 12.19 12.97
C GLN A 32 -3.13 11.31 11.72
N PRO A 33 -1.99 10.73 11.30
CA PRO A 33 -1.94 9.80 10.19
C PRO A 33 -2.80 8.57 10.46
N THR A 34 -3.55 8.12 9.46
CA THR A 34 -4.23 6.82 9.53
C THR A 34 -3.17 5.72 9.47
N PRO A 35 -3.09 4.79 10.44
CA PRO A 35 -2.15 3.67 10.37
C PRO A 35 -2.46 2.79 9.16
N VAL A 36 -1.45 2.47 8.36
CA VAL A 36 -1.59 1.67 7.14
C VAL A 36 -0.50 0.62 7.03
N TYR A 37 -0.78 -0.41 6.23
CA TYR A 37 0.21 -1.35 5.75
C TYR A 37 0.49 -1.08 4.26
N LEU A 38 1.77 -0.98 3.92
CA LEU A 38 2.25 -0.68 2.57
C LEU A 38 2.92 -1.94 2.02
N LYS A 39 2.28 -2.61 1.06
CA LYS A 39 2.89 -3.69 0.30
C LYS A 39 3.55 -3.09 -0.94
N ALA A 40 4.84 -3.32 -1.13
CA ALA A 40 5.60 -2.76 -2.25
C ALA A 40 6.17 -3.87 -3.14
N LEU A 41 6.40 -3.54 -4.41
CA LEU A 41 7.15 -4.38 -5.34
C LEU A 41 8.65 -4.19 -5.12
N THR A 42 9.42 -5.27 -5.13
CA THR A 42 10.88 -5.18 -5.15
C THR A 42 11.39 -4.70 -6.52
N ASN A 43 12.47 -3.92 -6.55
CA ASN A 43 13.13 -3.54 -7.79
C ASN A 43 13.58 -4.77 -8.59
N GLY A 44 13.43 -4.72 -9.92
CA GLY A 44 13.78 -5.83 -10.81
C GLY A 44 12.75 -6.97 -10.84
N THR A 45 11.58 -6.80 -10.23
CA THR A 45 10.48 -7.78 -10.31
C THR A 45 10.05 -8.01 -11.76
N SER A 46 9.82 -9.27 -12.15
CA SER A 46 9.41 -9.63 -13.52
C SER A 46 8.05 -9.02 -13.90
N ALA A 47 7.83 -8.79 -15.20
CA ALA A 47 6.58 -8.22 -15.70
C ALA A 47 5.33 -9.04 -15.28
N ASN A 48 5.47 -10.37 -15.23
CA ASN A 48 4.39 -11.26 -14.77
C ASN A 48 4.05 -11.01 -13.29
N LEU A 49 5.06 -10.91 -12.43
CA LEU A 49 4.84 -10.70 -11.00
C LEU A 49 4.34 -9.27 -10.70
N GLN A 50 4.73 -8.28 -11.50
CA GLN A 50 4.13 -6.94 -11.46
C GLN A 50 2.64 -6.96 -11.87
N ALA A 51 2.29 -7.75 -12.89
CA ALA A 51 0.91 -7.89 -13.34
C ALA A 51 0.04 -8.60 -12.29
N ASP A 52 0.57 -9.63 -11.62
CA ASP A 52 -0.11 -10.32 -10.53
C ASP A 52 -0.31 -9.41 -9.31
N PHE A 53 0.69 -8.57 -8.97
CA PHE A 53 0.55 -7.58 -7.92
C PHE A 53 -0.57 -6.56 -8.23
N ARG A 54 -0.65 -6.08 -9.47
CA ARG A 54 -1.76 -5.22 -9.91
C ARG A 54 -3.11 -5.94 -9.86
N ARG A 55 -3.15 -7.22 -10.21
CA ARG A 55 -4.37 -8.03 -10.13
C ARG A 55 -4.85 -8.18 -8.68
N GLU A 56 -3.95 -8.44 -7.74
CA GLU A 56 -4.30 -8.49 -6.31
C GLU A 56 -4.93 -7.17 -5.84
N ALA A 57 -4.34 -6.03 -6.21
CA ALA A 57 -4.89 -4.72 -5.90
C ALA A 57 -6.29 -4.49 -6.51
N ASN A 58 -6.52 -4.91 -7.76
CA ASN A 58 -7.83 -4.81 -8.40
C ASN A 58 -8.89 -5.65 -7.67
N VAL A 59 -8.57 -6.88 -7.28
CA VAL A 59 -9.49 -7.73 -6.50
C VAL A 59 -9.80 -7.06 -5.16
N MET A 60 -8.79 -6.54 -4.45
CA MET A 60 -9.01 -5.86 -3.18
C MET A 60 -9.85 -4.58 -3.32
N ALA A 61 -9.79 -3.88 -4.46
CA ALA A 61 -10.59 -2.67 -4.70
C ALA A 61 -12.10 -2.95 -4.78
N GLU A 62 -12.48 -4.18 -5.14
CA GLU A 62 -13.87 -4.62 -5.23
C GLU A 62 -14.43 -5.11 -3.87
N LEU A 63 -13.56 -5.40 -2.90
CA LEU A 63 -13.95 -5.95 -1.60
C LEU A 63 -14.27 -4.85 -0.59
N ARG A 64 -15.52 -4.85 -0.09
CA ARG A 64 -15.98 -3.93 0.96
C ARG A 64 -16.78 -4.68 2.01
N HIS A 65 -16.13 -5.05 3.10
CA HIS A 65 -16.76 -5.78 4.20
C HIS A 65 -16.00 -5.54 5.51
N PRO A 66 -16.66 -5.43 6.68
CA PRO A 66 -15.99 -5.16 7.95
C PRO A 66 -14.94 -6.21 8.38
N ASN A 67 -15.07 -7.45 7.89
CA ASN A 67 -14.15 -8.55 8.21
C ASN A 67 -13.13 -8.85 7.10
N VAL A 68 -13.01 -7.97 6.11
CA VAL A 68 -12.06 -8.11 4.99
C VAL A 68 -11.19 -6.86 4.94
N LEU A 69 -9.90 -7.04 4.67
CA LEU A 69 -8.96 -5.92 4.55
C LEU A 69 -9.41 -4.96 3.44
N SER A 70 -9.43 -3.67 3.77
CA SER A 70 -9.78 -2.60 2.84
C SER A 70 -8.54 -2.02 2.18
N LEU A 71 -8.58 -1.88 0.85
CA LEU A 71 -7.56 -1.14 0.10
C LEU A 71 -7.87 0.37 0.15
N LEU A 72 -6.99 1.14 0.78
CA LEU A 72 -7.16 2.60 0.88
C LEU A 72 -6.65 3.34 -0.36
N GLY A 73 -5.74 2.75 -1.13
CA GLY A 73 -5.20 3.34 -2.34
C GLY A 73 -4.04 2.55 -2.93
N VAL A 74 -3.63 2.92 -4.13
CA VAL A 74 -2.49 2.35 -4.85
C VAL A 74 -1.60 3.45 -5.40
N SER A 75 -0.29 3.23 -5.40
CA SER A 75 0.66 4.05 -6.16
C SER A 75 1.12 3.26 -7.39
N MET A 76 0.80 3.77 -8.57
CA MET A 76 1.29 3.23 -9.85
C MET A 76 2.62 3.87 -10.28
N GLN A 77 3.07 4.88 -9.54
CA GLN A 77 4.32 5.56 -9.79
C GLN A 77 5.43 4.78 -9.08
N GLN A 78 6.52 4.51 -9.81
CA GLN A 78 7.79 4.19 -9.18
C GLN A 78 8.26 5.43 -8.40
N ALA A 79 9.06 5.21 -7.35
CA ALA A 79 9.60 6.31 -6.55
C ALA A 79 10.19 7.42 -7.46
N PRO A 80 10.05 8.71 -7.08
CA PRO A 80 10.71 9.79 -7.81
C PRO A 80 12.23 9.59 -7.92
#